data_AF-A0A923LQA0-F1
#
_entry.id   AF-A0A923LQA0-F1
#
_cell.length_a   1.000
_cell.length_b   1.000
_cell.length_c   1.000
_cell.angle_alpha   90.00
_cell.angle_beta   90.00
_cell.angle_gamma   90.00
#
_symmetry.space_group_name_H-M   'P 1'
#
loop_
_entity.id
_entity.type
_entity.pdbx_description
1 polymer ?
#
loop_
_entity_poly.entity_id
_entity_poly.type
_entity_poly.pdbx_seq_one_letter_code
_entity_poly.pdbx_strand_id
1 'polypeptide(L)'
;MIIVAIYADRVIYVNLAVENQLHDFEELVLSNSLRFGTVNYCRKERLEEFCNSKETILIIDEIQESSMVYNSIRALQGELNCHVAVKENLNFIF
;
A
#
# COMPACT_ATOMS: atom_id res chain seq x y z
N MET A 1 7.58 20.77 -2.57
CA MET A 1 7.62 19.39 -3.09
C MET A 1 8.88 18.73 -2.54
N ILE A 2 8.74 17.90 -1.52
CA ILE A 2 9.86 17.14 -0.97
C ILE A 2 10.00 15.91 -1.88
N ILE A 3 11.08 15.84 -2.65
CA ILE A 3 11.40 14.63 -3.41
C ILE A 3 12.21 13.74 -2.46
N VAL A 4 11.57 12.71 -1.90
CA VAL A 4 12.27 11.69 -1.13
C VAL A 4 12.91 10.73 -2.13
N ALA A 5 14.23 10.72 -2.22
CA ALA A 5 14.95 9.72 -2.98
C ALA A 5 14.87 8.38 -2.23
N ILE A 6 13.93 7.54 -2.64
CA ILE A 6 13.79 6.18 -2.11
C ILE A 6 14.61 5.26 -3.01
N TYR A 7 15.65 4.64 -2.46
CA TYR A 7 16.33 3.52 -3.09
C TYR A 7 15.50 2.26 -2.80
N ALA A 8 14.52 1.98 -3.67
CA ALA A 8 13.71 0.78 -3.61
C ALA A 8 14.12 -0.18 -4.72
N ASP A 9 14.45 -1.42 -4.34
CA ASP A 9 14.66 -2.53 -5.28
C ASP A 9 13.33 -3.14 -5.71
N ARG A 10 12.27 -2.95 -4.91
CA ARG A 10 10.93 -3.49 -5.15
C ARG A 10 9.89 -2.39 -5.09
N VAL A 11 9.18 -2.20 -6.20
CA VAL A 11 8.08 -1.24 -6.33
C VAL A 11 6.79 -2.01 -6.55
N ILE A 12 5.89 -1.95 -5.57
CA ILE A 12 4.57 -2.58 -5.65
C ILE A 12 3.53 -1.48 -5.85
N TYR A 13 2.79 -1.57 -6.95
CA TYR A 13 1.71 -0.65 -7.26
C TYR A 13 0.36 -1.26 -6.87
N VAL A 14 -0.42 -0.53 -6.09
CA VAL A 14 -1.74 -0.91 -5.61
C VAL A 14 -2.75 0.07 -6.17
N ASN A 15 -3.71 -0.39 -6.96
CA ASN A 15 -4.72 0.46 -7.60
C ASN A 15 -6.09 0.28 -6.93
N LEU A 16 -6.41 1.13 -5.97
CA LEU A 16 -7.68 1.07 -5.25
C LEU A 16 -8.86 1.65 -6.03
N ALA A 17 -8.63 2.17 -7.25
CA ALA A 17 -9.74 2.53 -8.16
C ALA A 17 -10.39 1.30 -8.82
N VAL A 18 -9.76 0.13 -8.73
CA VAL A 18 -10.34 -1.13 -9.22
C VAL A 18 -11.11 -1.80 -8.07
N GLU A 19 -12.41 -2.00 -8.25
CA GLU A 19 -13.33 -2.50 -7.20
C GLU A 19 -12.86 -3.80 -6.54
N ASN A 20 -12.35 -4.77 -7.33
CA ASN A 20 -11.82 -6.02 -6.78
C ASN A 20 -10.55 -5.79 -5.92
N GLN A 21 -9.67 -4.88 -6.34
CA GLN A 21 -8.46 -4.55 -5.57
C GLN A 21 -8.81 -3.78 -4.30
N LEU A 22 -9.80 -2.91 -4.36
CA LEU A 22 -10.32 -2.23 -3.19
C LEU A 22 -10.88 -3.24 -2.19
N HIS A 23 -11.75 -4.15 -2.62
CA HIS A 23 -12.30 -5.19 -1.75
C HIS A 23 -11.18 -6.06 -1.14
N ASP A 24 -10.23 -6.51 -1.94
CA ASP A 24 -9.13 -7.36 -1.48
C ASP A 24 -8.19 -6.62 -0.52
N PHE A 25 -8.05 -5.31 -0.72
CA PHE A 25 -7.32 -4.46 0.19
C PHE A 25 -8.07 -4.27 1.51
N GLU A 26 -9.39 -4.08 1.49
CA GLU A 26 -10.21 -4.03 2.70
C GLU A 26 -10.11 -5.32 3.52
N GLU A 27 -10.09 -6.50 2.88
CA GLU A 27 -9.84 -7.77 3.56
C GLU A 27 -8.46 -7.83 4.23
N LEU A 28 -7.42 -7.29 3.58
CA LEU A 28 -6.07 -7.21 4.13
C LEU A 28 -6.03 -6.40 5.42
N VAL A 29 -6.77 -5.28 5.46
CA VAL A 29 -6.79 -4.38 6.63
C VAL A 29 -7.45 -5.04 7.81
N LEU A 30 -8.47 -5.85 7.56
CA LEU A 30 -9.17 -6.61 8.58
C LEU A 30 -8.38 -7.83 9.07
N SER A 31 -7.21 -8.11 8.48
CA SER A 31 -6.38 -9.23 8.90
C SER A 31 -5.70 -8.98 10.24
N ASN A 32 -5.49 -10.04 11.03
CA ASN A 32 -4.83 -9.99 12.34
C ASN A 32 -3.35 -9.54 12.27
N SER A 33 -2.77 -9.44 11.06
CA SER A 33 -1.41 -8.97 10.87
C SER A 33 -1.28 -8.33 9.50
N LEU A 34 -1.09 -7.01 9.48
CA LEU A 34 -0.93 -6.24 8.25
C LEU A 34 0.22 -6.75 7.39
N ARG A 35 1.31 -7.24 8.00
CA ARG A 35 2.42 -7.87 7.27
C ARG A 35 1.96 -9.11 6.49
N PHE A 36 1.31 -10.06 7.16
CA PHE A 36 0.84 -11.28 6.48
C PHE A 36 -0.31 -10.97 5.50
N GLY A 37 -1.19 -10.03 5.85
CA GLY A 37 -2.21 -9.50 4.97
C GLY A 37 -1.62 -8.95 3.68
N THR A 38 -0.57 -8.13 3.77
CA THR A 38 0.13 -7.53 2.62
C THR A 38 0.79 -8.58 1.72
N VAL A 39 1.43 -9.60 2.30
CA VAL A 39 1.95 -10.74 1.53
C VAL A 39 0.82 -11.45 0.77
N ASN A 40 -0.28 -11.74 1.46
CA ASN A 40 -1.41 -12.45 0.86
C ASN A 40 -2.09 -11.64 -0.24
N TYR A 41 -2.29 -10.34 -0.03
CA TYR A 41 -2.83 -9.41 -1.01
C TYR A 41 -1.97 -9.37 -2.28
N CYS A 42 -0.66 -9.15 -2.14
CA CYS A 42 0.24 -9.11 -3.30
C CYS A 42 0.21 -10.43 -4.09
N ARG A 43 0.13 -11.56 -3.39
CA ARG A 43 0.00 -12.87 -4.03
C ARG A 43 -1.36 -13.05 -4.74
N LYS A 44 -2.46 -12.60 -4.13
CA LYS A 44 -3.83 -12.70 -4.67
C LYS A 44 -3.97 -11.86 -5.95
N GLU A 45 -3.47 -10.63 -5.90
CA GLU A 45 -3.47 -9.67 -7.01
C GLU A 45 -2.36 -9.91 -8.04
N ARG A 46 -1.52 -10.94 -7.85
CA ARG A 46 -0.38 -11.28 -8.71
C ARG A 46 0.58 -10.09 -8.91
N LEU A 47 0.80 -9.32 -7.85
CA LEU A 47 1.77 -8.24 -7.78
C LEU A 47 3.17 -8.79 -7.49
N GLU A 48 4.16 -7.91 -7.53
CA GLU A 48 5.53 -8.20 -7.08
C GLU A 48 5.52 -8.75 -5.64
N GLU A 49 6.44 -9.66 -5.33
CA GLU A 49 6.50 -10.28 -4.01
C GLU A 49 6.80 -9.25 -2.92
N PHE A 50 5.90 -9.17 -1.92
CA PHE A 50 6.06 -8.24 -0.82
C PHE A 50 7.16 -8.67 0.16
N CYS A 51 8.18 -7.84 0.28
CA CYS A 51 9.22 -7.93 1.31
C CYS A 51 9.08 -6.77 2.30
N ASN A 52 8.89 -7.06 3.60
CA ASN A 52 8.76 -6.02 4.64
C ASN A 52 10.12 -5.41 5.02
N SER A 53 10.70 -4.63 4.12
CA SER A 53 12.00 -3.96 4.28
C SER A 53 11.97 -2.56 3.66
N LYS A 54 12.96 -1.72 4.02
CA LYS A 54 13.13 -0.37 3.46
C LYS A 54 13.49 -0.35 1.98
N GLU A 55 13.77 -1.51 1.39
CA GLU A 55 14.01 -1.66 -0.06
C GLU A 55 12.70 -1.84 -0.84
N THR A 56 11.58 -1.98 -0.15
CA THR A 56 10.26 -2.09 -0.76
C THR A 56 9.50 -0.78 -0.61
N ILE A 57 8.84 -0.35 -1.68
CA ILE A 57 7.86 0.73 -1.65
C ILE A 57 6.49 0.22 -2.12
N LEU A 58 5.47 0.48 -1.32
CA LEU A 58 4.06 0.35 -1.68
C LEU A 58 3.60 1.70 -2.22
N ILE A 59 3.21 1.76 -3.48
CA ILE A 59 2.58 2.93 -4.09
C ILE A 59 1.09 2.65 -4.20
N ILE A 60 0.30 3.37 -3.41
CA ILE A 60 -1.15 3.21 -3.35
C ILE A 60 -1.79 4.35 -4.16
N ASP A 61 -2.42 4.01 -5.28
CA ASP A 61 -3.21 4.94 -6.08
C ASP A 61 -4.67 4.87 -5.64
N GLU A 62 -5.15 5.95 -5.05
CA GLU A 62 -6.45 6.01 -4.38
C GLU A 62 -7.28 7.20 -4.91
N ILE A 63 -8.60 6.98 -5.02
CA ILE A 63 -9.58 8.07 -4.96
C ILE A 63 -10.07 8.10 -3.52
N GLN A 64 -9.65 9.09 -2.73
CA GLN A 64 -9.87 9.19 -1.29
C GLN A 64 -11.33 9.49 -0.91
N GLU A 65 -12.24 8.54 -1.14
CA GLU A 65 -13.66 8.66 -0.75
C GLU A 65 -14.00 7.89 0.53
N SER A 66 -13.14 6.94 0.96
CA SER A 66 -13.39 6.09 2.13
C SER A 66 -12.46 6.41 3.30
N SER A 67 -13.04 6.92 4.40
CA SER A 67 -12.30 7.15 5.66
C SER A 67 -11.70 5.87 6.23
N MET A 68 -12.28 4.71 5.90
CA MET A 68 -11.77 3.41 6.31
C MET A 68 -10.42 3.13 5.64
N VAL A 69 -10.34 3.22 4.31
CA VAL A 69 -9.12 2.99 3.53
C VAL A 69 -7.99 3.91 3.98
N TYR A 70 -8.30 5.18 4.23
CA TYR A 70 -7.34 6.14 4.75
C TYR A 70 -6.71 5.73 6.08
N ASN A 71 -7.54 5.33 7.06
CA ASN A 71 -7.05 4.87 8.36
C ASN A 71 -6.19 3.61 8.23
N SER A 72 -6.55 2.73 7.31
CA SER A 72 -5.79 1.53 6.99
C SER A 72 -4.41 1.83 6.46
N ILE A 73 -4.30 2.78 5.52
CA ILE A 73 -3.02 3.19 4.95
C ILE A 73 -2.11 3.77 6.04
N ARG A 74 -2.66 4.55 6.98
CA ARG A 74 -1.90 5.03 8.14
C ARG A 74 -1.43 3.88 9.04
N ALA A 75 -2.25 2.86 9.23
CA ALA A 75 -1.86 1.66 9.98
C ALA A 75 -0.70 0.92 9.28
N LEU A 76 -0.76 0.78 7.95
CA LEU A 76 0.32 0.20 7.15
C LEU A 76 1.63 1.00 7.30
N GLN A 77 1.57 2.33 7.26
CA GLN A 77 2.73 3.21 7.49
C GLN A 77 3.33 3.05 8.90
N GLY A 78 2.52 2.75 9.91
CA GLY A 78 2.97 2.57 11.30
C GLY A 78 3.52 1.18 11.61
N GLU A 79 3.02 0.13 10.94
CA GLU A 79 3.36 -1.26 11.25
C GLU A 79 4.38 -1.90 10.29
N LEU A 80 4.42 -1.44 9.04
CA LEU A 80 5.35 -1.98 8.05
C LEU A 80 6.71 -1.26 8.12
N ASN A 81 7.77 -2.00 7.84
CA ASN A 81 9.14 -1.50 7.74
C ASN A 81 9.49 -1.11 6.28
N CYS A 82 8.49 -1.06 5.40
CA CYS A 82 8.64 -0.61 4.01
C CYS A 82 8.18 0.83 3.85
N HIS A 83 8.53 1.43 2.71
CA HIS A 83 8.00 2.74 2.35
C HIS A 83 6.56 2.58 1.84
N VAL A 84 5.69 3.54 2.20
CA VAL A 84 4.32 3.61 1.69
C VAL A 84 4.10 5.02 1.17
N ALA A 85 3.78 5.14 -0.11
CA ALA A 85 3.46 6.40 -0.78
C ALA A 85 2.01 6.34 -1.27
N VAL A 86 1.26 7.40 -1.03
CA VAL A 86 -0.14 7.51 -1.43
C VAL A 86 -0.26 8.55 -2.53
N LYS A 87 -0.93 8.23 -3.63
CA LYS A 87 -1.22 9.19 -4.69
C LYS A 87 -2.60 9.81 -4.45
N GLU A 88 -2.60 11.11 -4.16
CA GLU A 88 -3.80 11.93 -4.04
C GLU A 88 -3.79 12.96 -5.18
N ASN A 89 -4.75 12.90 -6.10
CA ASN A 89 -4.94 13.88 -7.18
C ASN A 89 -3.63 14.33 -7.87
N LEU A 90 -2.97 13.39 -8.55
CA LEU A 90 -1.66 13.53 -9.24
C LEU A 90 -0.43 13.84 -8.36
N ASN A 91 -0.59 13.97 -7.03
CA ASN A 91 0.52 14.22 -6.11
C ASN A 91 0.79 12.98 -5.25
N PHE A 92 2.05 12.66 -4.99
CA PHE A 92 2.43 11.63 -4.03
C PHE A 92 2.68 12.24 -2.65
N ILE A 93 2.08 11.66 -1.62
CA ILE A 93 2.30 11.98 -0.21
C ILE A 93 3.09 10.81 0.39
N PHE A 94 4.24 11.13 1.00
CA PHE A 94 5.14 10.18 1.65
C PHE A 94 4.97 10.26 3.16
#